data_AF-A0AB37UBN7-F1
#
_entry.id   AF-A0AB37UBN7-F1
#
_cell.length_a   1.000
_cell.length_b   1.000
_cell.length_c   1.000
_cell.angle_alpha   90.00
_cell.angle_beta   90.00
_cell.angle_gamma   90.00
#
_symmetry.space_group_name_H-M   'P 1'
#
loop_
_entity.id
_entity.type
_entity.pdbx_description
1 polymer ?
#
loop_
_entity_poly.entity_id
_entity_poly.type
_entity_poly.pdbx_seq_one_letter_code
_entity_poly.pdbx_strand_id
1 'polypeptide(L)'
;MVRVDFVSLTEAFNAWAQETFTLMPLEQIAIDGKSIKASLSDYDSAYQDFVSVVSALSVAQGVVVGLESMRNHQKGEIKTVEMLLDKLQLKGVCFSLDALHTQKNSRANHQ
;
A
#
# COMPACT_ATOMS: atom_id res chain seq x y z
N MET A 1 -4.41 24.16 -12.91
CA MET A 1 -3.65 22.90 -12.77
C MET A 1 -4.61 21.87 -12.22
N VAL A 2 -4.99 20.85 -13.01
CA VAL A 2 -5.91 19.80 -12.54
C VAL A 2 -5.13 18.90 -11.59
N ARG A 3 -5.59 18.78 -10.35
CA ARG A 3 -5.04 17.83 -9.38
C ARG A 3 -5.66 16.47 -9.65
N VAL A 4 -4.84 15.43 -9.76
CA VAL A 4 -5.32 14.05 -9.91
C VAL A 4 -5.88 13.60 -8.56
N ASP A 5 -7.07 13.00 -8.58
CA ASP A 5 -7.62 12.36 -7.39
C ASP A 5 -6.87 11.04 -7.13
N PHE A 6 -6.25 10.94 -5.96
CA PHE A 6 -5.42 9.78 -5.60
C PHE A 6 -6.22 8.50 -5.42
N VAL A 7 -7.49 8.59 -4.99
CA VAL A 7 -8.35 7.42 -4.80
C VAL A 7 -8.72 6.87 -6.17
N SER A 8 -9.23 7.71 -7.07
CA SER A 8 -9.58 7.30 -8.43
C SER A 8 -8.37 6.78 -9.21
N LEU A 9 -7.19 7.40 -9.04
CA LEU A 9 -5.96 6.89 -9.65
C LEU A 9 -5.57 5.51 -9.10
N THR A 10 -5.68 5.33 -7.78
CA THR A 10 -5.37 4.04 -7.13
C THR A 10 -6.29 2.94 -7.62
N GLU A 11 -7.58 3.21 -7.71
CA GLU A 11 -8.58 2.26 -8.21
C GLU A 11 -8.34 1.91 -9.68
N ALA A 12 -8.12 2.90 -10.54
CA ALA A 12 -7.84 2.68 -11.95
C ALA A 12 -6.54 1.88 -12.16
N PHE A 13 -5.48 2.21 -11.41
CA PHE A 13 -4.23 1.47 -11.46
C PHE A 13 -4.42 0.01 -11.02
N ASN A 14 -5.11 -0.22 -9.91
CA ASN A 14 -5.32 -1.56 -9.38
C ASN A 14 -6.13 -2.42 -10.34
N ALA A 15 -7.16 -1.87 -10.98
CA ALA A 15 -7.93 -2.56 -12.00
C ALA A 15 -7.04 -2.97 -13.19
N TRP A 16 -6.26 -2.02 -13.73
CA TRP A 16 -5.32 -2.30 -14.82
C TRP A 16 -4.26 -3.34 -14.45
N ALA A 17 -3.68 -3.25 -13.25
CA ALA A 17 -2.67 -4.17 -12.76
C ALA A 17 -3.22 -5.59 -12.61
N GLN A 18 -4.43 -5.74 -12.07
CA GLN A 18 -5.10 -7.03 -11.93
C GLN A 18 -5.43 -7.69 -13.27
N GLU A 19 -5.80 -6.91 -14.29
CA GLU A 19 -6.06 -7.44 -15.64
C GLU A 19 -4.77 -7.86 -16.36
N THR A 20 -3.65 -7.20 -16.08
CA THR A 20 -2.38 -7.42 -16.78
C THR A 20 -1.48 -8.44 -16.09
N PHE A 21 -1.61 -8.59 -14.77
CA PHE A 21 -0.78 -9.45 -13.96
C PHE A 21 -1.27 -10.90 -14.00
N THR A 22 -0.38 -11.82 -14.38
CA THR A 22 -0.62 -13.26 -14.25
C THR A 22 0.19 -13.80 -13.08
N LEU A 23 -0.51 -14.40 -12.12
CA LEU A 23 0.13 -14.94 -10.93
C LEU A 23 0.92 -16.22 -11.25
N MET A 24 2.21 -16.23 -10.92
CA MET A 24 3.05 -17.42 -11.03
C MET A 24 2.99 -18.27 -9.74
N PRO A 25 3.20 -19.59 -9.82
CA PRO A 25 3.31 -20.43 -8.62
C PRO A 25 4.44 -19.95 -7.70
N LEU A 26 4.15 -19.83 -6.40
CA LEU A 26 5.13 -19.40 -5.38
C LEU A 26 5.73 -18.01 -5.66
N GLU A 27 5.00 -17.13 -6.36
CA GLU A 27 5.41 -15.77 -6.62
C GLU A 27 5.73 -15.03 -5.31
N GLN A 28 6.85 -14.30 -5.31
CA GLN A 28 7.25 -13.47 -4.19
C GLN A 28 6.69 -12.06 -4.37
N ILE A 29 5.92 -11.60 -3.38
CA ILE A 29 5.32 -10.28 -3.36
C ILE A 29 5.96 -9.45 -2.25
N ALA A 30 6.74 -8.43 -2.64
CA ALA A 30 7.34 -7.49 -1.71
C ALA A 30 6.40 -6.30 -1.46
N ILE A 31 6.13 -6.00 -0.19
CA ILE A 31 5.27 -4.88 0.21
C ILE A 31 6.11 -3.83 0.92
N ASP A 32 5.97 -2.59 0.46
CA ASP A 32 6.75 -1.45 0.92
C ASP A 32 5.98 -0.13 0.79
N GLY A 33 6.16 0.76 1.78
CA GLY A 33 5.62 2.11 1.82
C GLY A 33 6.53 3.14 1.15
N LYS A 34 6.00 3.86 0.15
CA LYS A 34 6.70 4.93 -0.58
C LYS A 34 5.99 6.26 -0.38
N SER A 35 6.72 7.29 0.02
CA SER A 35 6.18 8.65 0.12
C SER A 35 6.22 9.35 -1.24
N ILE A 36 5.11 9.96 -1.64
CA ILE A 36 5.05 10.76 -2.88
C ILE A 36 5.54 12.17 -2.56
N LYS A 37 6.80 12.46 -2.94
CA LYS A 37 7.38 13.81 -2.82
C LYS A 37 6.54 14.81 -3.64
N ALA A 38 6.33 16.01 -3.10
CA ALA A 38 5.50 17.09 -3.66
C ALA A 38 3.96 16.90 -3.59
N SER A 39 3.46 15.98 -2.75
CA SER A 39 2.03 15.89 -2.41
C SER A 39 1.59 16.82 -1.25
N LEU A 40 2.48 17.74 -0.83
CA LEU A 40 2.27 18.64 0.29
C LEU A 40 1.11 19.62 0.04
N SER A 41 0.08 19.52 0.88
CA SER A 41 -0.86 20.62 1.15
C SER A 41 -0.43 21.31 2.45
N ASP A 42 -0.53 22.64 2.52
CA ASP A 42 -0.16 23.48 3.66
C ASP A 42 1.35 23.47 4.03
N TYR A 43 2.19 23.94 3.10
CA TYR A 43 3.64 24.04 3.26
C TYR A 43 4.11 24.91 4.44
N ASP A 44 3.26 25.82 4.92
CA ASP A 44 3.54 26.77 6.02
C ASP A 44 3.10 26.27 7.42
N SER A 45 2.63 25.04 7.53
CA SER A 45 2.20 24.43 8.79
C SER A 45 3.16 23.33 9.25
N ALA A 46 3.35 23.20 10.58
CA ALA A 46 4.04 22.06 11.18
C ALA A 46 3.31 20.71 10.95
N TYR A 47 2.08 20.76 10.43
CA TYR A 47 1.22 19.62 10.08
C TYR A 47 1.13 19.47 8.56
N GLN A 48 2.24 19.11 7.93
CA GLN A 48 2.28 18.84 6.49
C GLN A 48 1.45 17.58 6.15
N ASP A 49 0.31 17.74 5.48
CA ASP A 49 -0.46 16.62 4.92
C ASP A 49 0.19 16.18 3.60
N PHE A 50 0.78 14.99 3.59
CA PHE A 50 1.33 14.36 2.40
C PHE A 50 0.72 12.97 2.19
N VAL A 51 0.62 12.60 0.92
CA VAL A 51 0.13 11.29 0.49
C VAL A 51 1.32 10.34 0.36
N SER A 52 1.19 9.18 1.00
CA SER A 52 2.07 8.03 0.80
C SER A 52 1.29 6.89 0.17
N VAL A 53 2.00 5.95 -0.43
CA VAL A 53 1.41 4.74 -1.03
C VAL A 53 2.13 3.52 -0.50
N VAL A 54 1.38 2.48 -0.19
CA VAL A 54 1.93 1.13 0.00
C VAL A 54 1.78 0.41 -1.34
N SER A 55 2.85 -0.23 -1.80
CA SER A 55 2.90 -0.95 -3.08
C SER A 55 3.20 -2.43 -2.86
N ALA A 56 2.52 -3.30 -3.60
CA ALA A 56 2.82 -4.72 -3.69
C ALA A 56 3.54 -4.99 -5.02
N LEU A 57 4.81 -5.40 -4.95
CA LEU A 57 5.68 -5.67 -6.08
C LEU A 57 5.84 -7.18 -6.28
N SER A 58 5.51 -7.70 -7.45
CA SER A 58 5.96 -9.03 -7.88
C SER A 58 7.45 -8.96 -8.17
N VAL A 59 8.23 -9.70 -7.38
CA VAL A 59 9.70 -9.68 -7.48
C VAL A 59 10.17 -10.35 -8.76
N ALA A 60 9.55 -11.46 -9.15
CA ALA A 60 9.97 -12.19 -10.35
C ALA A 60 9.65 -11.41 -11.64
N GLN A 61 8.52 -10.71 -11.67
CA GLN A 61 8.06 -9.99 -12.85
C GLN A 61 8.47 -8.51 -12.85
N GLY A 62 8.93 -7.99 -11.71
CA GLY A 62 9.38 -6.60 -11.56
C GLY A 62 8.25 -5.57 -11.68
N VAL A 63 7.00 -5.97 -11.47
CA VAL A 63 5.82 -5.09 -11.64
C VAL A 63 5.04 -4.92 -10.34
N VAL A 64 4.45 -3.73 -10.17
CA VAL A 64 3.53 -3.47 -9.06
C VAL A 64 2.16 -4.05 -9.41
N VAL A 65 1.69 -4.96 -8.59
CA VAL A 65 0.43 -5.69 -8.79
C VAL A 65 -0.75 -5.05 -8.06
N GLY A 66 -0.46 -4.09 -7.18
CA GLY A 66 -1.45 -3.23 -6.55
C GLY A 66 -0.80 -2.21 -5.63
N LEU A 67 -1.55 -1.14 -5.36
CA LEU A 67 -1.16 -0.09 -4.44
C LEU A 67 -2.33 0.42 -3.61
N GLU A 68 -2.03 0.98 -2.45
CA GLU A 68 -3.02 1.62 -1.58
C GLU A 68 -2.46 2.94 -1.06
N SER A 69 -3.22 4.01 -1.22
CA SER A 69 -2.82 5.33 -0.72
C SER A 69 -3.20 5.54 0.75
N MET A 70 -2.38 6.32 1.46
CA MET A 70 -2.62 6.73 2.83
C MET A 70 -2.18 8.17 3.06
N ARG A 71 -2.85 8.82 4.03
CA ARG A 71 -2.46 10.15 4.53
C ARG A 71 -1.88 10.01 5.93
N ASN A 72 -0.79 10.74 6.18
CA ASN A 72 0.05 10.65 7.38
C ASN A 72 -0.72 10.82 8.71
N HIS A 73 -1.90 11.46 8.69
CA HIS A 73 -2.71 11.73 9.89
C HIS A 73 -3.98 10.89 10.04
N GLN A 74 -4.31 10.02 9.08
CA GLN A 74 -5.58 9.27 9.09
C GLN A 74 -5.41 7.76 9.29
N LYS A 75 -4.43 7.15 8.64
CA LYS A 75 -4.22 5.69 8.67
C LYS A 75 -2.74 5.39 8.77
N GLY A 76 -2.37 4.52 9.70
CA GLY A 76 -1.00 4.00 9.81
C GLY A 76 -0.71 2.96 8.73
N GLU A 77 0.56 2.85 8.34
CA GLU A 77 1.04 1.97 7.27
C GLU A 77 0.57 0.52 7.41
N ILE A 78 0.59 -0.04 8.64
CA ILE A 78 0.14 -1.42 8.90
C ILE A 78 -1.32 -1.62 8.44
N LYS A 79 -2.23 -0.69 8.75
CA LYS A 79 -3.62 -0.78 8.31
C LYS A 79 -3.75 -0.66 6.79
N THR A 80 -2.89 0.14 6.18
CA THR A 80 -2.84 0.31 4.72
C THR A 80 -2.38 -0.98 4.04
N VAL A 81 -1.39 -1.67 4.60
CA VAL A 81 -0.97 -3.01 4.18
C VAL A 81 -2.12 -4.00 4.30
N GLU A 82 -2.82 -4.05 5.43
CA GLU A 82 -3.97 -4.95 5.63
C GLU A 82 -5.05 -4.72 4.56
N MET A 83 -5.43 -3.47 4.31
CA MET A 83 -6.38 -3.13 3.24
C MET A 83 -5.89 -3.56 1.85
N LEU A 84 -4.59 -3.39 1.56
CA LEU A 84 -4.02 -3.79 0.28
C LEU A 84 -4.08 -5.31 0.08
N LEU A 85 -3.76 -6.07 1.13
CA LEU A 85 -3.84 -7.54 1.10
C LEU A 85 -5.29 -8.02 0.87
N ASP A 86 -6.26 -7.41 1.55
CA ASP A 86 -7.68 -7.72 1.40
C ASP A 86 -8.21 -7.44 -0.01
N LYS A 87 -7.70 -6.38 -0.67
CA LYS A 87 -8.04 -6.05 -2.06
C LYS A 87 -7.42 -7.01 -3.06
N LEU A 88 -6.18 -7.44 -2.82
CA LEU A 88 -5.42 -8.26 -3.75
C LEU A 88 -5.84 -9.74 -3.73
N GLN A 89 -6.25 -10.27 -2.58
CA GLN A 89 -6.73 -11.66 -2.40
C GLN A 89 -5.81 -12.73 -3.03
N LEU A 90 -4.51 -12.46 -3.11
CA LEU A 90 -3.53 -13.38 -3.71
C LEU A 90 -3.36 -14.61 -2.82
N LYS A 91 -3.29 -15.79 -3.46
CA LYS A 91 -3.12 -17.08 -2.79
C LYS A 91 -1.93 -17.82 -3.38
N GLY A 92 -1.27 -18.65 -2.57
CA GLY A 92 -0.11 -19.44 -3.02
C GLY A 92 1.14 -18.60 -3.29
N VAL A 93 1.21 -17.41 -2.68
CA VAL A 93 2.33 -16.46 -2.78
C VAL A 93 3.10 -16.36 -1.48
N CYS A 94 4.34 -15.89 -1.57
CA CYS A 94 5.15 -15.54 -0.41
C CYS A 94 5.20 -14.01 -0.27
N PHE A 95 4.66 -13.48 0.82
CA PHE A 95 4.76 -12.04 1.11
C PHE A 95 6.04 -11.74 1.90
N SER A 96 6.76 -10.70 1.49
CA SER A 96 7.86 -10.12 2.26
C SER A 96 7.53 -8.68 2.61
N LEU A 97 7.64 -8.33 3.89
CA LEU A 97 7.39 -6.99 4.42
C LEU A 97 8.52 -6.62 5.38
N ASP A 98 8.71 -5.32 5.59
CA ASP A 98 9.67 -4.83 6.58
C ASP A 98 9.30 -5.23 8.01
N ALA A 99 10.31 -5.42 8.86
CA ALA A 99 10.12 -5.80 10.27
C ALA A 99 9.29 -4.78 11.06
N LEU A 100 9.23 -3.52 10.59
CA LEU A 100 8.37 -2.46 11.15
C LEU A 100 6.88 -2.80 11.10
N HIS A 101 6.46 -3.73 10.23
CA HIS A 101 5.09 -4.20 10.12
C HIS A 101 4.71 -5.26 11.17
N THR A 102 5.66 -5.68 12.02
CA THR A 102 5.38 -6.66 13.08
C THR A 102 4.45 -6.05 14.13
N GLN A 103 3.36 -6.77 14.44
CA GLN A 103 2.42 -6.36 15.48
C GLN A 103 2.87 -6.93 16.82
N LYS A 104 3.08 -6.07 17.82
CA LYS A 104 3.22 -6.53 19.19
C LYS A 104 1.85 -7.01 19.67
N ASN A 105 1.78 -8.20 20.27
CA ASN A 105 0.55 -8.71 20.89
C ASN A 105 -0.07 -7.63 21.79
N SER A 106 -1.12 -6.98 21.29
CA SER A 106 -2.01 -6.18 22.13
C SER A 106 -2.76 -7.21 22.95
N ARG A 107 -2.54 -7.25 24.27
CA ARG A 107 -3.25 -8.19 25.16
C ARG A 107 -4.72 -8.20 24.76
N ALA A 108 -5.24 -9.36 24.35
CA ALA A 108 -6.67 -9.58 24.33
C ALA A 108 -7.14 -9.31 25.77
N ASN A 109 -7.84 -8.20 25.97
CA ASN A 109 -8.52 -7.92 27.23
C ASN A 109 -9.61 -8.99 27.36
N HIS A 110 -9.26 -10.13 27.95
CA HIS A 110 -10.24 -11.00 28.58
C HIS A 110 -10.71 -10.27 29.85
N GLN A 111 -11.82 -9.55 29.70
CA GLN A 111 -12.74 -9.26 30.80
C GLN A 111 -13.77 -10.38 30.88
#